data_AF-A0A2U3B273-F1
#
_entry.id   AF-A0A2U3B273-F1
#
_cell.length_a   1.000
_cell.length_b   1.000
_cell.length_c   1.000
_cell.angle_alpha   90.00
_cell.angle_beta   90.00
_cell.angle_gamma   90.00
#
_symmetry.space_group_name_H-M   'P 1'
#
loop_
_entity.id
_entity.type
_entity.pdbx_description
1 polymer ?
#
loop_
_entity_poly.entity_id
_entity_poly.type
_entity_poly.pdbx_seq_one_letter_code
_entity_poly.pdbx_strand_id
1 'polypeptide(L)'
;MIKLFRKIRYDLLNQNKTNKPALPTGRYLKYAIGEIILVVIGILIALQINNWNEARKSEDIRNNYYKQVLQDLAKDYKSINNQINTLNSNIALYNEFVAAFPNQKTPEALVMSAAKLNYTFAYLQFNSNTIETLQTTGDIKLLPSEIRNKLIDLKNMQNNTIAQAYGNNDNFIKEFLSAIKLGYSPNTLLLKGASPQSNQLYTDLKVANNFSEIALILNAAYGLKDFTERDQLKGFQAIIENINTLFTLINKELGNPYENIETVIKRLKKLETLLEEGKSIDEIIVVAKNQDRGAPEYDISENYINALGYFVMNTMKQNNEALKLFKLNIDLYPDAFNTYDSYGECLLLIGDKENAIKAYQKSLELNPSNESAIKALSELK
;
A
#
# COMPACT_ATOMS: atom_id res chain seq x y z
N MET A 1 28.74 -24.72 -32.99
CA MET A 1 29.59 -23.53 -33.18
C MET A 1 28.91 -22.56 -34.15
N ILE A 2 28.57 -21.36 -33.68
CA ILE A 2 27.97 -20.28 -34.48
C ILE A 2 28.84 -20.02 -35.73
N LYS A 3 28.23 -19.79 -36.91
CA LYS A 3 28.92 -19.64 -38.21
C LYS A 3 30.10 -18.65 -38.19
N LEU A 4 30.03 -17.65 -37.31
CA LEU A 4 31.08 -16.67 -37.06
C LEU A 4 32.40 -17.30 -36.58
N PHE A 5 32.35 -18.18 -35.59
CA PHE A 5 33.53 -18.88 -35.08
C PHE A 5 34.13 -19.85 -36.11
N ARG A 6 33.28 -20.41 -36.98
CA ARG A 6 33.74 -21.24 -38.10
C ARG A 6 34.55 -20.41 -39.11
N LYS A 7 34.15 -19.15 -39.35
CA LYS A 7 34.85 -18.23 -40.26
C LYS A 7 36.17 -17.75 -39.68
N ILE A 8 36.18 -17.32 -38.40
CA ILE A 8 37.40 -16.95 -37.68
C ILE A 8 38.42 -18.11 -37.66
N ARG A 9 37.94 -19.35 -37.42
CA ARG A 9 38.76 -20.56 -37.52
C ARG A 9 39.34 -20.77 -38.92
N TYR A 10 38.54 -20.57 -39.96
CA TYR A 10 38.99 -20.71 -41.35
C TYR A 10 40.01 -19.63 -41.74
N ASP A 11 39.82 -18.40 -41.28
CA ASP A 11 40.71 -17.28 -41.58
C ASP A 11 42.06 -17.44 -40.85
N LEU A 12 42.05 -17.92 -39.60
CA LEU A 12 43.26 -18.32 -38.86
C LEU A 12 43.99 -19.52 -39.47
N LEU A 13 43.28 -20.42 -40.17
CA LEU A 13 43.88 -21.54 -40.93
C LEU A 13 44.58 -21.06 -42.21
N ASN A 14 44.07 -20.00 -42.86
CA ASN A 14 44.59 -19.53 -44.13
C ASN A 14 45.75 -18.52 -44.00
N GLN A 15 45.87 -17.79 -42.88
CA GLN A 15 46.94 -16.80 -42.69
C GLN A 15 48.34 -17.38 -42.41
N ASN A 16 48.49 -18.70 -42.18
CA ASN A 16 49.78 -19.33 -41.87
C ASN A 16 50.49 -20.01 -43.07
N LYS A 17 50.07 -19.74 -44.31
CA LYS A 17 50.66 -20.39 -45.51
C LYS A 17 51.98 -19.78 -45.98
N THR A 18 52.47 -18.69 -45.40
CA THR A 18 53.71 -18.03 -45.86
C THR A 18 54.70 -17.82 -44.70
N ASN A 19 55.52 -18.85 -44.43
CA ASN A 19 56.96 -18.80 -44.04
C ASN A 19 57.39 -20.05 -43.22
N LYS A 20 58.65 -20.48 -43.43
CA LYS A 20 59.35 -21.73 -43.03
C LYS A 20 59.25 -22.14 -41.53
N PRO A 21 59.56 -23.42 -41.17
CA PRO A 21 59.00 -24.07 -39.99
C PRO A 21 59.76 -23.74 -38.69
N ALA A 22 59.07 -23.16 -37.71
CA ALA A 22 59.40 -23.38 -36.30
C ALA A 22 58.75 -24.69 -35.84
N LEU A 23 59.39 -25.42 -34.92
CA LEU A 23 59.02 -26.77 -34.47
C LEU A 23 57.51 -27.04 -34.46
N PRO A 24 57.05 -28.25 -34.86
CA PRO A 24 55.63 -28.62 -34.92
C PRO A 24 54.85 -28.20 -33.66
N THR A 25 55.50 -28.32 -32.50
CA THR A 25 55.01 -27.97 -31.16
C THR A 25 54.50 -26.53 -31.00
N GLY A 26 55.12 -25.55 -31.67
CA GLY A 26 54.77 -24.12 -31.52
C GLY A 26 53.46 -23.72 -32.20
N ARG A 27 53.07 -24.42 -33.28
CA ARG A 27 51.77 -24.22 -33.94
C ARG A 27 50.65 -24.76 -33.06
N TYR A 28 50.77 -26.00 -32.59
CA TYR A 28 49.79 -26.61 -31.69
C TYR A 28 49.60 -25.82 -30.39
N LEU A 29 50.68 -25.23 -29.84
CA LEU A 29 50.60 -24.39 -28.65
C LEU A 29 49.79 -23.10 -28.88
N LYS A 30 50.02 -22.38 -29.98
CA LYS A 30 49.22 -21.18 -30.32
C LYS A 30 47.75 -21.51 -30.59
N TYR A 31 47.48 -22.64 -31.24
CA TYR A 31 46.12 -23.13 -31.47
C TYR A 31 45.42 -23.51 -30.16
N ALA A 32 46.08 -24.27 -29.29
CA ALA A 32 45.53 -24.66 -27.98
C ALA A 32 45.26 -23.44 -27.09
N ILE A 33 46.17 -22.46 -27.08
CA ILE A 33 45.97 -21.18 -26.37
C ILE A 33 44.74 -20.44 -26.93
N GLY A 34 44.58 -20.38 -28.25
CA GLY A 34 43.40 -19.76 -28.88
C GLY A 34 42.08 -20.45 -28.54
N GLU A 35 42.05 -21.79 -28.51
CA GLU A 35 40.88 -22.55 -28.07
C GLU A 35 40.56 -22.34 -26.59
N ILE A 36 41.58 -22.34 -25.72
CA ILE A 36 41.41 -22.03 -24.30
C ILE A 36 40.81 -20.63 -24.12
N ILE A 37 41.35 -19.62 -24.82
CA ILE A 37 40.84 -18.25 -24.77
C ILE A 37 39.37 -18.19 -25.22
N LEU A 38 39.02 -18.85 -26.32
CA LEU A 38 37.63 -18.89 -26.82
C LEU A 38 36.67 -19.57 -25.84
N VAL A 39 37.09 -20.69 -25.23
CA VAL A 39 36.30 -21.39 -24.20
C VAL A 39 36.13 -20.51 -22.96
N VAL A 40 37.19 -19.86 -22.50
CA VAL A 40 37.16 -18.94 -21.35
C VAL A 40 36.23 -17.77 -21.61
N ILE A 41 36.29 -17.14 -22.79
CA ILE A 41 35.35 -16.07 -23.18
C ILE A 41 33.90 -16.59 -23.18
N GLY A 42 33.67 -17.79 -23.70
CA GLY A 42 32.34 -18.42 -23.68
C GLY A 42 31.80 -18.63 -22.26
N ILE A 43 32.64 -19.12 -21.34
CA ILE A 43 32.29 -19.30 -19.93
C ILE A 43 32.00 -17.96 -19.25
N LEU A 44 32.84 -16.93 -19.48
CA LEU A 44 32.64 -15.60 -18.90
C LEU A 44 31.34 -14.96 -19.38
N ILE A 45 31.01 -15.08 -20.68
CA ILE A 45 29.73 -14.60 -21.21
C ILE A 45 28.56 -15.36 -20.58
N ALA A 46 28.65 -16.69 -20.46
CA ALA A 46 27.60 -17.49 -19.85
C ALA A 46 27.39 -17.12 -18.37
N LEU A 47 28.47 -16.93 -17.60
CA LEU A 47 28.43 -16.45 -16.22
C LEU A 47 27.82 -15.05 -16.14
N GLN A 48 28.19 -14.15 -17.04
CA GLN A 48 27.66 -12.79 -17.06
C GLN A 48 26.15 -12.77 -17.35
N ILE A 49 25.68 -13.57 -18.33
CA ILE A 49 24.26 -13.73 -18.63
C ILE A 49 23.52 -14.30 -17.42
N ASN A 50 24.09 -15.31 -16.76
CA ASN A 50 23.49 -15.90 -15.57
C ASN A 50 23.39 -14.87 -14.42
N ASN A 51 24.45 -14.09 -14.18
CA ASN A 51 24.47 -13.05 -13.16
C ASN A 51 23.45 -11.93 -13.45
N TRP A 52 23.29 -11.53 -14.72
CA TRP A 52 22.26 -10.57 -15.13
C TRP A 52 20.84 -11.11 -14.95
N ASN A 53 20.62 -12.38 -15.26
CA ASN A 53 19.33 -13.04 -15.06
C ASN A 53 18.98 -13.12 -13.57
N GLU A 54 19.94 -13.49 -12.72
CA GLU A 54 19.76 -13.51 -11.26
C GLU A 54 19.51 -12.11 -10.69
N ALA A 55 20.23 -11.09 -11.17
CA ALA A 55 19.99 -9.69 -10.78
C ALA A 55 18.58 -9.23 -11.15
N ARG A 56 18.10 -9.55 -12.35
CA ARG A 56 16.73 -9.23 -12.80
C ARG A 56 15.68 -9.89 -11.94
N LYS A 57 15.80 -11.20 -11.67
CA LYS A 57 14.86 -11.91 -10.78
C LYS A 57 14.83 -11.29 -9.39
N SER A 58 15.99 -10.93 -8.85
CA SER A 58 16.09 -10.26 -7.55
C SER A 58 15.41 -8.89 -7.56
N GLU A 59 15.51 -8.14 -8.65
CA GLU A 59 14.83 -6.86 -8.84
C GLU A 59 13.31 -7.03 -8.96
N ASP A 60 12.83 -8.02 -9.71
CA ASP A 60 11.41 -8.32 -9.84
C ASP A 60 10.78 -8.67 -8.48
N ILE A 61 11.46 -9.51 -7.68
CA ILE A 61 11.04 -9.84 -6.31
C ILE A 61 11.00 -8.59 -5.43
N ARG A 62 12.05 -7.76 -5.47
CA ARG A 62 12.11 -6.50 -4.71
C ARG A 62 10.97 -5.55 -5.10
N ASN A 63 10.72 -5.37 -6.38
CA ASN A 63 9.66 -4.49 -6.88
C ASN A 63 8.27 -5.00 -6.49
N ASN A 64 8.05 -6.32 -6.45
CA ASN A 64 6.82 -6.90 -5.93
C ASN A 64 6.64 -6.66 -4.43
N TYR A 65 7.70 -6.74 -3.63
CA TYR A 65 7.64 -6.37 -2.21
C TYR A 65 7.37 -4.88 -2.03
N TYR A 66 8.01 -4.00 -2.80
CA TYR A 66 7.72 -2.56 -2.76
C TYR A 66 6.25 -2.26 -3.01
N LYS A 67 5.63 -2.87 -4.03
CA LYS A 67 4.19 -2.70 -4.29
C LYS A 67 3.32 -3.15 -3.11
N GLN A 68 3.63 -4.29 -2.49
CA GLN A 68 2.91 -4.79 -1.32
C GLN A 68 3.08 -3.88 -0.10
N VAL A 69 4.31 -3.43 0.18
CA VAL A 69 4.59 -2.47 1.26
C VAL A 69 3.81 -1.18 1.04
N LEU A 70 3.83 -0.59 -0.17
CA LEU A 70 3.08 0.63 -0.46
C LEU A 70 1.57 0.47 -0.21
N GLN A 71 0.99 -0.70 -0.54
CA GLN A 71 -0.42 -0.99 -0.26
C GLN A 71 -0.70 -1.07 1.25
N ASP A 72 0.16 -1.73 2.02
CA ASP A 72 0.04 -1.85 3.47
C ASP A 72 0.18 -0.48 4.15
N LEU A 73 1.17 0.31 3.75
CA LEU A 73 1.37 1.69 4.20
C LEU A 73 0.13 2.56 3.94
N ALA A 74 -0.51 2.40 2.78
CA ALA A 74 -1.69 3.19 2.44
C ALA A 74 -2.91 2.84 3.31
N LYS A 75 -3.12 1.55 3.58
CA LYS A 75 -4.19 1.09 4.48
C LYS A 75 -3.94 1.58 5.91
N ASP A 76 -2.71 1.47 6.40
CA ASP A 76 -2.31 1.93 7.72
C ASP A 76 -2.51 3.44 7.84
N TYR A 77 -2.02 4.23 6.87
CA TYR A 77 -2.20 5.67 6.86
C TYR A 77 -3.68 6.08 6.97
N LYS A 78 -4.56 5.44 6.19
CA LYS A 78 -6.00 5.71 6.24
C LYS A 78 -6.61 5.35 7.60
N SER A 79 -6.29 4.16 8.11
CA SER A 79 -6.78 3.69 9.41
C SER A 79 -6.35 4.62 10.54
N ILE A 80 -5.07 5.00 10.57
CA ILE A 80 -4.50 5.87 11.58
C ILE A 80 -5.17 7.24 11.56
N ASN A 81 -5.36 7.85 10.38
CA ASN A 81 -6.03 9.16 10.30
C ASN A 81 -7.47 9.13 10.84
N ASN A 82 -8.22 8.06 10.58
CA ASN A 82 -9.56 7.90 11.16
C ASN A 82 -9.51 7.81 12.70
N GLN A 83 -8.51 7.10 13.22
CA GLN A 83 -8.32 6.98 14.67
C GLN A 83 -7.88 8.31 15.28
N ILE A 84 -6.99 9.07 14.65
CA ILE A 84 -6.59 10.42 15.09
C ILE A 84 -7.81 11.34 15.25
N ASN A 85 -8.74 11.32 14.29
CA ASN A 85 -9.98 12.11 14.39
C ASN A 85 -10.83 11.72 15.60
N THR A 86 -10.92 10.41 15.87
CA THR A 86 -11.65 9.88 17.04
C THR A 86 -10.96 10.30 18.34
N LEU A 87 -9.63 10.16 18.43
CA LEU A 87 -8.84 10.56 19.60
C LEU A 87 -8.98 12.05 19.90
N ASN A 88 -8.87 12.91 18.87
CA ASN A 88 -9.06 14.35 19.04
C ASN A 88 -10.47 14.69 19.57
N SER A 89 -11.50 13.97 19.11
CA SER A 89 -12.88 14.16 19.59
C SER A 89 -13.02 13.73 21.04
N ASN A 90 -12.44 12.58 21.42
CA ASN A 90 -12.47 12.10 22.81
C ASN A 90 -11.71 13.05 23.75
N ILE A 91 -10.54 13.55 23.34
CA ILE A 91 -9.75 14.53 24.07
C ILE A 91 -10.55 15.83 24.30
N ALA A 92 -11.28 16.31 23.29
CA ALA A 92 -12.13 17.49 23.43
C ALA A 92 -13.23 17.27 24.49
N LEU A 93 -13.93 16.12 24.43
CA LEU A 93 -14.96 15.76 25.40
C LEU A 93 -14.40 15.64 26.83
N TYR A 94 -13.19 15.10 26.99
CA TYR A 94 -12.52 15.06 28.28
C TYR A 94 -12.20 16.46 28.82
N ASN A 95 -11.68 17.36 27.98
CA ASN A 95 -11.41 18.74 28.40
C ASN A 95 -12.70 19.45 28.87
N GLU A 96 -13.84 19.22 28.19
CA GLU A 96 -15.15 19.72 28.63
C GLU A 96 -15.56 19.14 29.99
N PHE A 97 -15.38 17.84 30.19
CA PHE A 97 -15.68 17.18 31.45
C PHE A 97 -14.89 17.76 32.61
N VAL A 98 -13.56 17.92 32.45
CA VAL A 98 -12.68 18.49 33.48
C VAL A 98 -13.04 19.94 33.79
N ALA A 99 -13.32 20.76 32.77
CA ALA A 99 -13.73 22.15 32.96
C ALA A 99 -15.06 22.28 33.72
N ALA A 100 -16.00 21.35 33.48
CA ALA A 100 -17.27 21.32 34.17
C ALA A 100 -17.20 20.69 35.58
N PHE A 101 -16.17 19.88 35.87
CA PHE A 101 -16.06 19.06 37.07
C PHE A 101 -16.27 19.84 38.40
N PRO A 102 -15.68 21.04 38.62
CA PRO A 102 -15.89 21.79 39.87
C PRO A 102 -17.36 22.21 40.11
N ASN A 103 -18.17 22.27 39.05
CA ASN A 103 -19.56 22.69 39.12
C ASN A 103 -20.54 21.50 39.22
N GLN A 104 -20.06 20.26 39.08
CA GLN A 104 -20.88 19.05 39.17
C GLN A 104 -21.14 18.67 40.63
N LYS A 105 -22.05 19.40 41.28
CA LYS A 105 -22.36 19.21 42.71
C LYS A 105 -23.38 18.11 43.02
N THR A 106 -23.98 17.51 41.99
CA THR A 106 -24.99 16.45 42.16
C THR A 106 -24.61 15.18 41.41
N PRO A 107 -25.04 14.00 41.87
CA PRO A 107 -24.88 12.74 41.15
C PRO A 107 -25.39 12.81 39.72
N GLU A 108 -26.54 13.45 39.48
CA GLU A 108 -27.14 13.59 38.15
C GLU A 108 -26.23 14.40 37.21
N ALA A 109 -25.69 15.52 37.68
CA ALA A 109 -24.82 16.38 36.88
C ALA A 109 -23.52 15.65 36.50
N LEU A 110 -22.92 14.91 37.44
CA LEU A 110 -21.73 14.10 37.20
C LEU A 110 -22.01 12.99 36.19
N VAL A 111 -23.08 12.21 36.38
CA VAL A 111 -23.43 11.09 35.48
C VAL A 111 -23.74 11.63 34.08
N MET A 112 -24.48 12.74 33.95
CA MET A 112 -24.76 13.36 32.64
C MET A 112 -23.49 13.83 31.93
N SER A 113 -22.54 14.41 32.67
CA SER A 113 -21.28 14.86 32.06
C SER A 113 -20.39 13.68 31.68
N ALA A 114 -20.26 12.68 32.54
CA ALA A 114 -19.43 11.50 32.31
C ALA A 114 -20.00 10.57 31.24
N ALA A 115 -21.33 10.52 31.05
CA ALA A 115 -21.99 9.71 30.02
C ALA A 115 -21.65 10.16 28.59
N LYS A 116 -21.15 11.39 28.40
CA LYS A 116 -20.65 11.88 27.10
C LYS A 116 -19.27 11.32 26.76
N LEU A 117 -18.52 10.86 27.75
CA LEU A 117 -17.16 10.37 27.56
C LEU A 117 -17.18 8.96 27.00
N ASN A 118 -16.25 8.70 26.08
CA ASN A 118 -16.08 7.37 25.52
C ASN A 118 -15.31 6.49 26.50
N TYR A 119 -15.91 5.38 26.95
CA TYR A 119 -15.29 4.37 27.82
C TYR A 119 -14.84 3.11 27.06
N THR A 120 -14.99 3.10 25.73
CA THR A 120 -14.58 2.00 24.86
C THR A 120 -13.24 2.30 24.18
N PHE A 121 -12.63 1.26 23.62
CA PHE A 121 -11.32 1.33 22.97
C PHE A 121 -11.41 0.78 21.55
N ALA A 122 -10.71 1.45 20.63
CA ALA A 122 -10.50 0.91 19.29
C ALA A 122 -9.56 -0.30 19.36
N TYR A 123 -9.84 -1.31 18.55
CA TYR A 123 -8.90 -2.40 18.33
C TYR A 123 -7.77 -1.90 17.43
N LEU A 124 -6.53 -1.92 17.93
CA LEU A 124 -5.35 -1.45 17.20
C LEU A 124 -4.73 -2.57 16.38
N GLN A 125 -4.77 -2.43 15.06
CA GLN A 125 -4.12 -3.35 14.13
C GLN A 125 -3.47 -2.58 12.99
N PHE A 126 -2.28 -3.03 12.61
CA PHE A 126 -1.51 -2.54 11.47
C PHE A 126 -1.28 -3.64 10.45
N ASN A 127 -0.98 -3.26 9.21
CA ASN A 127 -0.70 -4.19 8.12
C ASN A 127 0.79 -4.61 8.16
N SER A 128 1.11 -5.61 8.99
CA SER A 128 2.49 -6.09 9.19
C SER A 128 2.91 -7.27 8.30
N ASN A 129 1.97 -7.88 7.56
CA ASN A 129 2.18 -9.13 6.81
C ASN A 129 3.38 -9.07 5.87
N THR A 130 3.53 -7.98 5.10
CA THR A 130 4.62 -7.85 4.14
C THR A 130 5.98 -7.71 4.84
N ILE A 131 6.04 -6.96 5.93
CA ILE A 131 7.26 -6.79 6.73
C ILE A 131 7.67 -8.12 7.38
N GLU A 132 6.70 -8.87 7.91
CA GLU A 132 6.93 -10.20 8.49
C GLU A 132 7.41 -11.20 7.43
N THR A 133 6.82 -11.17 6.24
CA THR A 133 7.26 -12.01 5.12
C THR A 133 8.71 -11.69 4.75
N LEU A 134 9.04 -10.41 4.53
CA LEU A 134 10.41 -9.96 4.25
C LEU A 134 11.42 -10.44 5.31
N GLN A 135 11.04 -10.43 6.59
CA GLN A 135 11.88 -10.89 7.70
C GLN A 135 12.05 -12.41 7.72
N THR A 136 10.97 -13.16 7.53
CA THR A 136 10.96 -14.62 7.63
C THR A 136 11.60 -15.31 6.44
N THR A 137 11.44 -14.78 5.22
CA THR A 137 12.11 -15.29 4.02
C THR A 137 13.58 -14.84 3.94
N GLY A 138 13.94 -13.79 4.67
CA GLY A 138 15.24 -13.14 4.57
C GLY A 138 15.38 -12.22 3.35
N ASP A 139 14.31 -12.02 2.58
CA ASP A 139 14.29 -11.13 1.41
C ASP A 139 14.41 -9.65 1.79
N ILE A 140 14.26 -9.30 3.08
CA ILE A 140 14.56 -7.95 3.57
C ILE A 140 15.99 -7.48 3.22
N LYS A 141 16.92 -8.41 2.96
CA LYS A 141 18.28 -8.10 2.50
C LYS A 141 18.34 -7.55 1.07
N LEU A 142 17.31 -7.77 0.27
CA LEU A 142 17.19 -7.25 -1.11
C LEU A 142 16.89 -5.75 -1.12
N LEU A 143 16.39 -5.21 -0.01
CA LEU A 143 16.06 -3.80 0.13
C LEU A 143 17.32 -2.98 0.49
N PRO A 144 17.44 -1.74 -0.01
CA PRO A 144 18.42 -0.77 0.49
C PRO A 144 18.35 -0.65 2.01
N SER A 145 19.52 -0.47 2.64
CA SER A 145 19.63 -0.43 4.11
C SER A 145 18.73 0.62 4.76
N GLU A 146 18.56 1.77 4.10
CA GLU A 146 17.69 2.86 4.56
C GLU A 146 16.22 2.43 4.65
N ILE A 147 15.67 1.87 3.57
CA ILE A 147 14.28 1.36 3.53
C ILE A 147 14.11 0.22 4.53
N ARG A 148 15.06 -0.73 4.56
CA ARG A 148 15.04 -1.84 5.51
C ARG A 148 14.95 -1.37 6.95
N ASN A 149 15.80 -0.42 7.35
CA ASN A 149 15.84 0.07 8.72
C ASN A 149 14.55 0.82 9.05
N LYS A 150 14.02 1.62 8.12
CA LYS A 150 12.74 2.32 8.32
C LYS A 150 11.55 1.38 8.45
N LEU A 151 11.52 0.26 7.72
CA LEU A 151 10.47 -0.77 7.91
C LEU A 151 10.54 -1.42 9.29
N ILE A 152 11.75 -1.67 9.79
CA ILE A 152 11.96 -2.19 11.14
C ILE A 152 11.53 -1.16 12.18
N ASP A 153 11.90 0.11 12.01
CA ASP A 153 11.47 1.21 12.87
C ASP A 153 9.95 1.31 12.90
N LEU A 154 9.30 1.29 11.73
CA LEU A 154 7.84 1.33 11.60
C LEU A 154 7.18 0.22 12.42
N LYS A 155 7.63 -1.03 12.24
CA LYS A 155 7.11 -2.19 12.99
C LYS A 155 7.29 -2.01 14.50
N ASN A 156 8.44 -1.51 14.94
CA ASN A 156 8.71 -1.27 16.36
C ASN A 156 7.81 -0.17 16.92
N MET A 157 7.63 0.94 16.19
CA MET A 157 6.73 2.04 16.59
C MET A 157 5.28 1.56 16.70
N GLN A 158 4.82 0.76 15.75
CA GLN A 158 3.50 0.13 15.75
C GLN A 158 3.31 -0.78 16.97
N ASN A 159 4.24 -1.69 17.22
CA ASN A 159 4.19 -2.61 18.36
C ASN A 159 4.22 -1.88 19.70
N ASN A 160 5.08 -0.87 19.85
CA ASN A 160 5.17 -0.08 21.07
C ASN A 160 3.87 0.68 21.34
N THR A 161 3.29 1.31 20.30
CA THR A 161 2.01 2.02 20.40
C THR A 161 0.89 1.07 20.84
N ILE A 162 0.84 -0.14 20.27
CA ILE A 162 -0.12 -1.18 20.66
C ILE A 162 0.07 -1.60 22.12
N ALA A 163 1.29 -1.93 22.53
CA ALA A 163 1.58 -2.42 23.87
C ALA A 163 1.26 -1.38 24.95
N GLN A 164 1.64 -0.12 24.72
CA GLN A 164 1.35 1.00 25.62
C GLN A 164 -0.17 1.24 25.73
N ALA A 165 -0.86 1.25 24.59
CA ALA A 165 -2.32 1.38 24.55
C ALA A 165 -3.01 0.31 25.39
N TYR A 166 -2.72 -0.97 25.15
CA TYR A 166 -3.37 -2.05 25.89
C TYR A 166 -3.04 -2.05 27.38
N GLY A 167 -1.77 -1.83 27.75
CA GLY A 167 -1.38 -1.75 29.15
C GLY A 167 -2.11 -0.65 29.92
N ASN A 168 -2.28 0.52 29.30
CA ASN A 168 -3.00 1.63 29.93
C ASN A 168 -4.53 1.43 29.92
N ASN A 169 -5.08 0.84 28.86
CA ASN A 169 -6.51 0.51 28.78
C ASN A 169 -6.91 -0.49 29.88
N ASP A 170 -6.07 -1.48 30.18
CA ASP A 170 -6.31 -2.42 31.28
C ASP A 170 -6.38 -1.70 32.63
N ASN A 171 -5.51 -0.70 32.85
CA ASN A 171 -5.52 0.11 34.06
C ASN A 171 -6.77 1.00 34.13
N PHE A 172 -7.19 1.60 33.00
CA PHE A 172 -8.47 2.32 32.92
C PHE A 172 -9.63 1.41 33.30
N ILE A 173 -9.72 0.21 32.71
CA ILE A 173 -10.82 -0.72 32.96
C ILE A 173 -10.89 -1.09 34.44
N LYS A 174 -9.75 -1.38 35.07
CA LYS A 174 -9.69 -1.71 36.50
C LYS A 174 -10.24 -0.57 37.37
N GLU A 175 -9.80 0.66 37.10
CA GLU A 175 -10.25 1.84 37.85
C GLU A 175 -11.72 2.13 37.57
N PHE A 176 -12.16 2.13 36.31
CA PHE A 176 -13.53 2.38 35.90
C PHE A 176 -14.52 1.34 36.47
N LEU A 177 -14.12 0.07 36.56
CA LEU A 177 -14.91 -0.98 37.18
C LEU A 177 -15.12 -0.76 38.70
N SER A 178 -14.23 -0.03 39.37
CA SER A 178 -14.43 0.31 40.78
C SER A 178 -15.60 1.29 40.97
N ALA A 179 -15.78 2.26 40.07
CA ALA A 179 -16.98 3.11 40.06
C ALA A 179 -18.24 2.28 39.80
N ILE A 180 -18.18 1.31 38.88
CA ILE A 180 -19.32 0.41 38.60
C ILE A 180 -19.72 -0.39 39.84
N LYS A 181 -18.75 -0.91 40.60
CA LYS A 181 -19.02 -1.62 41.87
C LYS A 181 -19.69 -0.73 42.92
N LEU A 182 -19.45 0.58 42.89
CA LEU A 182 -20.09 1.56 43.76
C LEU A 182 -21.48 1.99 43.25
N GLY A 183 -21.94 1.44 42.13
CA GLY A 183 -23.26 1.67 41.55
C GLY A 183 -23.30 2.66 40.38
N TYR A 184 -22.15 3.16 39.92
CA TYR A 184 -22.11 3.94 38.68
C TYR A 184 -22.45 3.05 37.47
N SER A 185 -23.23 3.58 36.53
CA SER A 185 -23.34 3.00 35.20
C SER A 185 -23.30 4.10 34.13
N PRO A 186 -22.46 3.96 33.09
CA PRO A 186 -22.34 4.97 32.04
C PRO A 186 -23.64 5.16 31.26
N ASN A 187 -24.53 4.16 31.25
CA ASN A 187 -25.80 4.19 30.52
C ASN A 187 -27.03 4.40 31.44
N THR A 188 -26.84 4.65 32.73
CA THR A 188 -27.94 4.64 33.71
C THR A 188 -29.07 5.63 33.41
N LEU A 189 -28.74 6.77 32.79
CA LEU A 189 -29.74 7.81 32.49
C LEU A 189 -30.73 7.39 31.40
N LEU A 190 -30.37 6.43 30.54
CA LEU A 190 -31.31 5.82 29.59
C LEU A 190 -32.43 5.05 30.29
N LEU A 191 -32.25 4.71 31.58
CA LEU A 191 -33.24 4.02 32.38
C LEU A 191 -34.22 4.99 33.06
N LYS A 192 -33.89 6.28 33.24
CA LYS A 192 -34.77 7.20 33.96
C LYS A 192 -35.95 7.64 33.06
N GLY A 193 -37.17 7.31 33.45
CA GLY A 193 -38.41 7.67 32.74
C GLY A 193 -38.86 6.73 31.62
N ALA A 194 -38.11 5.66 31.33
CA ALA A 194 -38.47 4.67 30.30
C ALA A 194 -39.58 3.69 30.78
N SER A 195 -39.59 3.34 32.07
CA SER A 195 -40.62 2.55 32.74
C SER A 195 -40.53 2.69 34.28
N PRO A 196 -41.55 2.24 35.03
CA PRO A 196 -41.47 2.15 36.50
C PRO A 196 -40.29 1.28 36.98
N GLN A 197 -40.02 0.15 36.30
CA GLN A 197 -38.91 -0.75 36.63
C GLN A 197 -37.55 -0.08 36.42
N SER A 198 -37.42 0.74 35.38
CA SER A 198 -36.16 1.42 35.06
C SER A 198 -35.86 2.59 36.01
N ASN A 199 -36.91 3.25 36.51
CA ASN A 199 -36.79 4.22 37.62
C ASN A 199 -36.38 3.55 38.94
N GLN A 200 -36.90 2.36 39.22
CA GLN A 200 -36.51 1.59 40.41
C GLN A 200 -35.05 1.13 40.31
N LEU A 201 -34.63 0.58 39.17
CA LEU A 201 -33.23 0.24 38.88
C LEU A 201 -32.28 1.44 39.05
N TYR A 202 -32.67 2.64 38.58
CA TYR A 202 -31.90 3.86 38.79
C TYR A 202 -31.74 4.21 40.28
N THR A 203 -32.82 4.03 41.06
CA THR A 203 -32.83 4.29 42.51
C THR A 203 -31.98 3.24 43.27
N ASP A 204 -32.03 1.99 42.84
CA ASP A 204 -31.32 0.85 43.45
C ASP A 204 -29.80 0.94 43.30
N LEU A 205 -29.32 1.68 42.30
CA LEU A 205 -27.89 1.86 42.04
C LEU A 205 -27.17 2.75 43.05
N LYS A 206 -27.88 3.41 44.00
CA LYS A 206 -27.29 4.11 45.16
C LYS A 206 -26.14 5.08 44.83
N VAL A 207 -26.09 5.65 43.62
CA VAL A 207 -25.03 6.56 43.16
C VAL A 207 -24.85 7.75 44.12
N ALA A 208 -25.96 8.26 44.69
CA ALA A 208 -25.93 9.35 45.66
C ALA A 208 -25.18 9.02 46.96
N ASN A 209 -25.20 7.75 47.40
CA ASN A 209 -24.56 7.32 48.64
C ASN A 209 -23.03 7.30 48.52
N ASN A 210 -22.52 7.04 47.31
CA ASN A 210 -21.09 6.93 47.01
C ASN A 210 -20.60 8.07 46.12
N PHE A 211 -21.34 9.18 46.06
CA PHE A 211 -21.14 10.24 45.06
C PHE A 211 -19.70 10.76 45.01
N SER A 212 -19.11 11.10 46.16
CA SER A 212 -17.75 11.67 46.21
C SER A 212 -16.69 10.66 45.75
N GLU A 213 -16.86 9.39 46.11
CA GLU A 213 -15.93 8.32 45.72
C GLU A 213 -16.03 8.02 44.23
N ILE A 214 -17.26 7.90 43.71
CA ILE A 214 -17.52 7.74 42.27
C ILE A 214 -16.93 8.93 41.48
N ALA A 215 -17.12 10.16 41.95
CA ALA A 215 -16.57 11.35 41.30
C ALA A 215 -15.04 11.30 41.19
N LEU A 216 -14.35 10.92 42.27
CA LEU A 216 -12.89 10.80 42.29
C LEU A 216 -12.41 9.69 41.35
N ILE A 217 -13.04 8.52 41.38
CA ILE A 217 -12.71 7.39 40.51
C ILE A 217 -12.91 7.76 39.05
N LEU A 218 -14.05 8.37 38.68
CA LEU A 218 -14.30 8.76 37.29
C LEU A 218 -13.29 9.79 36.80
N ASN A 219 -12.95 10.78 37.63
CA ASN A 219 -11.93 11.76 37.28
C ASN A 219 -10.55 11.09 37.08
N ALA A 220 -10.16 10.17 37.96
CA ALA A 220 -8.90 9.43 37.85
C ALA A 220 -8.87 8.51 36.62
N ALA A 221 -9.92 7.71 36.41
CA ALA A 221 -10.04 6.80 35.28
C ALA A 221 -10.00 7.57 33.95
N TYR A 222 -10.87 8.56 33.76
CA TYR A 222 -10.86 9.32 32.52
C TYR A 222 -9.61 10.18 32.34
N GLY A 223 -8.94 10.61 33.41
CA GLY A 223 -7.61 11.23 33.32
C GLY A 223 -6.55 10.28 32.80
N LEU A 224 -6.55 9.02 33.23
CA LEU A 224 -5.68 7.98 32.66
C LEU A 224 -6.03 7.71 31.18
N LYS A 225 -7.32 7.73 30.84
CA LYS A 225 -7.75 7.56 29.45
C LYS A 225 -7.28 8.71 28.56
N ASP A 226 -7.46 9.96 28.97
CA ASP A 226 -6.97 11.14 28.24
C ASP A 226 -5.45 11.11 28.07
N PHE A 227 -4.70 10.77 29.13
CA PHE A 227 -3.26 10.56 29.02
C PHE A 227 -2.90 9.53 27.94
N THR A 228 -3.60 8.39 27.96
CA THR A 228 -3.39 7.29 27.01
C THR A 228 -3.71 7.70 25.58
N GLU A 229 -4.81 8.41 25.36
CA GLU A 229 -5.24 8.86 24.03
C GLU A 229 -4.30 9.94 23.46
N ARG A 230 -3.76 10.82 24.30
CA ARG A 230 -2.73 11.78 23.90
C ARG A 230 -1.41 11.11 23.55
N ASP A 231 -1.03 10.07 24.29
CA ASP A 231 0.17 9.29 24.00
C ASP A 231 0.01 8.50 22.68
N GLN A 232 -1.13 7.85 22.48
CA GLN A 232 -1.50 7.21 21.21
C GLN A 232 -1.47 8.20 20.04
N LEU A 233 -2.01 9.42 20.23
CA LEU A 233 -1.99 10.46 19.20
C LEU A 233 -0.55 10.80 18.78
N LYS A 234 0.39 10.93 19.74
CA LYS A 234 1.82 11.15 19.44
C LYS A 234 2.42 9.96 18.70
N GLY A 235 2.13 8.73 19.15
CA GLY A 235 2.57 7.49 18.49
C GLY A 235 2.11 7.43 17.04
N PHE A 236 0.84 7.71 16.78
CA PHE A 236 0.27 7.77 15.44
C PHE A 236 0.87 8.85 14.55
N GLN A 237 1.14 10.05 15.09
CA GLN A 237 1.82 11.11 14.34
C GLN A 237 3.23 10.67 13.90
N ALA A 238 3.99 10.05 14.81
CA ALA A 238 5.32 9.54 14.51
C ALA A 238 5.28 8.37 13.50
N ILE A 239 4.28 7.49 13.60
CA ILE A 239 4.06 6.41 12.62
C ILE A 239 3.73 7.00 11.24
N ILE A 240 2.86 8.02 11.16
CA ILE A 240 2.53 8.70 9.89
C ILE A 240 3.77 9.32 9.25
N GLU A 241 4.63 9.97 10.03
CA GLU A 241 5.89 10.54 9.54
C GLU A 241 6.80 9.45 8.93
N ASN A 242 6.91 8.32 9.62
CA ASN A 242 7.69 7.17 9.14
C ASN A 242 7.07 6.57 7.86
N ILE A 243 5.74 6.38 7.82
CA ILE A 243 5.00 5.92 6.65
C ILE A 243 5.27 6.82 5.44
N ASN A 244 5.19 8.15 5.62
CA ASN A 244 5.47 9.11 4.56
C ASN A 244 6.90 8.96 4.04
N THR A 245 7.88 8.89 4.94
CA THR A 245 9.28 8.72 4.58
C THR A 245 9.51 7.44 3.78
N LEU A 246 8.96 6.31 4.24
CA LEU A 246 9.03 5.02 3.54
C LEU A 246 8.37 5.09 2.16
N PHE A 247 7.20 5.72 2.08
CA PHE A 247 6.48 5.89 0.84
C PHE A 247 7.32 6.66 -0.20
N THR A 248 7.94 7.76 0.19
CA THR A 248 8.84 8.55 -0.68
C THR A 248 10.04 7.72 -1.14
N LEU A 249 10.73 7.05 -0.21
CA LEU A 249 11.94 6.26 -0.51
C LEU A 249 11.63 5.11 -1.48
N ILE A 250 10.54 4.38 -1.25
CA ILE A 250 10.13 3.26 -2.10
C ILE A 250 9.71 3.74 -3.48
N ASN A 251 8.94 4.84 -3.58
CA ASN A 251 8.55 5.38 -4.87
C ASN A 251 9.76 5.88 -5.66
N LYS A 252 10.75 6.48 -5.00
CA LYS A 252 12.02 6.86 -5.63
C LYS A 252 12.76 5.65 -6.23
N GLU A 253 12.84 4.54 -5.50
CA GLU A 253 13.45 3.29 -5.99
C GLU A 253 12.69 2.70 -7.19
N LEU A 254 11.36 2.88 -7.23
CA LEU A 254 10.51 2.46 -8.35
C LEU A 254 10.52 3.44 -9.53
N GLY A 255 11.18 4.60 -9.42
CA GLY A 255 11.12 5.67 -10.42
C GLY A 255 9.77 6.37 -10.51
N ASN A 256 8.91 6.23 -9.49
CA ASN A 256 7.61 6.89 -9.43
C ASN A 256 7.76 8.34 -8.93
N PRO A 257 6.93 9.28 -9.42
CA PRO A 257 7.04 10.68 -9.06
C PRO A 257 6.37 11.03 -7.72
N TYR A 258 5.83 10.04 -6.99
CA TYR A 258 5.06 10.29 -5.78
C TYR A 258 5.95 10.54 -4.57
N GLU A 259 5.80 11.71 -3.96
CA GLU A 259 6.56 12.08 -2.76
C GLU A 259 5.74 12.03 -1.46
N ASN A 260 4.41 12.00 -1.54
CA ASN A 260 3.53 12.10 -0.36
C ASN A 260 2.34 11.14 -0.43
N ILE A 261 2.19 10.27 0.58
CA ILE A 261 1.10 9.29 0.66
C ILE A 261 -0.27 9.96 0.83
N GLU A 262 -0.32 11.11 1.50
CA GLU A 262 -1.53 11.91 1.65
C GLU A 262 -2.01 12.41 0.31
N THR A 263 -1.10 12.81 -0.59
CA THR A 263 -1.49 13.22 -1.94
C THR A 263 -2.09 12.05 -2.71
N VAL A 264 -1.54 10.85 -2.58
CA VAL A 264 -2.09 9.65 -3.22
C VAL A 264 -3.43 9.22 -2.62
N ILE A 265 -3.60 9.35 -1.30
CA ILE A 265 -4.81 8.89 -0.59
C ILE A 265 -5.93 9.93 -0.57
N LYS A 266 -5.62 11.23 -0.42
CA LYS A 266 -6.61 12.31 -0.32
C LYS A 266 -6.94 12.98 -1.65
N ARG A 267 -6.09 12.88 -2.67
CA ARG A 267 -6.05 13.92 -3.71
C ARG A 267 -6.35 13.49 -5.12
N LEU A 268 -6.80 12.27 -5.31
CA LEU A 268 -7.25 11.85 -6.61
C LEU A 268 -8.77 11.87 -6.60
N LYS A 269 -9.33 12.98 -7.09
CA LYS A 269 -10.71 12.96 -7.55
C LYS A 269 -10.82 11.79 -8.52
N LYS A 270 -11.84 10.98 -8.32
CA LYS A 270 -12.07 9.86 -9.21
C LYS A 270 -12.54 10.41 -10.54
N LEU A 271 -11.92 10.01 -11.67
CA LEU A 271 -12.42 10.42 -12.99
C LEU A 271 -13.89 10.04 -13.19
N GLU A 272 -14.40 9.01 -12.50
CA GLU A 272 -15.84 8.69 -12.50
C GLU A 272 -16.73 9.80 -11.93
N THR A 273 -16.25 10.67 -11.03
CA THR A 273 -17.06 11.78 -10.49
C THR A 273 -17.38 12.79 -11.58
N LEU A 274 -16.53 12.91 -12.62
CA LEU A 274 -16.81 13.76 -13.77
C LEU A 274 -17.97 13.21 -14.63
N LEU A 275 -18.18 11.89 -14.66
CA LEU A 275 -19.35 11.29 -15.30
C LEU A 275 -20.63 11.64 -14.51
N GLU A 276 -20.55 11.62 -13.18
CA GLU A 276 -21.66 12.02 -12.28
C GLU A 276 -22.02 13.50 -12.48
N GLU A 277 -21.03 14.35 -12.76
CA GLU A 277 -21.20 15.76 -13.13
C GLU A 277 -21.70 15.96 -14.58
N GLY A 278 -21.89 14.88 -15.35
CA GLY A 278 -22.43 14.92 -16.71
C GLY A 278 -21.40 15.17 -17.82
N LYS A 279 -20.10 15.07 -17.54
CA LYS A 279 -19.05 15.17 -18.58
C LYS A 279 -19.03 13.94 -19.48
N SER A 280 -18.72 14.17 -20.75
CA SER A 280 -18.43 13.10 -21.71
C SER A 280 -17.05 12.47 -21.46
N ILE A 281 -16.85 11.26 -21.97
CA ILE A 281 -15.56 10.57 -21.88
C ILE A 281 -14.45 11.33 -22.62
N ASP A 282 -14.77 12.02 -23.72
CA ASP A 282 -13.81 12.88 -24.42
C ASP A 282 -13.33 14.05 -23.52
N GLU A 283 -14.24 14.68 -22.78
CA GLU A 283 -13.88 15.74 -21.81
C GLU A 283 -13.03 15.18 -20.66
N ILE A 284 -13.37 13.99 -20.16
CA ILE A 284 -12.61 13.32 -19.09
C ILE A 284 -11.18 13.00 -19.56
N ILE A 285 -11.02 12.54 -20.80
CA ILE A 285 -9.71 12.28 -21.42
C ILE A 285 -8.89 13.57 -21.49
N VAL A 286 -9.50 14.70 -21.86
CA VAL A 286 -8.82 16.01 -21.88
C VAL A 286 -8.36 16.39 -20.48
N VAL A 287 -9.20 16.23 -19.45
CA VAL A 287 -8.84 16.50 -18.06
C VAL A 287 -7.66 15.62 -17.62
N ALA A 288 -7.71 14.32 -17.92
CA ALA A 288 -6.66 13.37 -17.56
C ALA A 288 -5.32 13.68 -18.24
N LYS A 289 -5.33 14.02 -19.54
CA LYS A 289 -4.11 14.38 -20.30
C LYS A 289 -3.47 15.69 -19.86
N ASN A 290 -4.25 16.60 -19.28
CA ASN A 290 -3.76 17.90 -18.81
C ASN A 290 -3.27 17.89 -17.36
N GLN A 291 -3.33 16.76 -16.65
CA GLN A 291 -2.81 16.65 -15.30
C GLN A 291 -1.27 16.69 -15.29
N ASP A 292 -0.70 17.35 -14.28
CA ASP A 292 0.70 17.14 -13.94
C ASP A 292 0.87 15.72 -13.37
N ARG A 293 1.65 14.88 -14.05
CA ARG A 293 1.89 13.50 -13.60
C ARG A 293 2.66 13.41 -12.29
N GLY A 294 3.42 14.45 -11.92
CA GLY A 294 4.10 14.52 -10.64
C GLY A 294 3.19 14.89 -9.47
N ALA A 295 2.08 15.57 -9.75
CA ALA A 295 1.12 16.03 -8.75
C ALA A 295 -0.31 16.10 -9.30
N PRO A 296 -0.93 14.96 -9.69
CA PRO A 296 -2.25 14.99 -10.33
C PRO A 296 -3.39 15.28 -9.33
N GLU A 297 -4.44 15.96 -9.81
CA GLU A 297 -5.69 16.23 -9.08
C GLU A 297 -6.72 15.08 -9.24
N TYR A 298 -6.65 14.33 -10.34
CA TYR A 298 -7.51 13.17 -10.61
C TYR A 298 -6.71 11.88 -10.64
N ASP A 299 -7.34 10.75 -10.30
CA ASP A 299 -6.67 9.45 -10.39
C ASP A 299 -6.45 9.12 -11.86
N ILE A 300 -5.22 9.30 -12.30
CA ILE A 300 -4.77 8.98 -13.64
C ILE A 300 -3.81 7.79 -13.62
N SER A 301 -3.81 6.98 -12.56
CA SER A 301 -2.99 5.77 -12.48
C SER A 301 -3.41 4.74 -13.53
N GLU A 302 -2.45 3.93 -14.00
CA GLU A 302 -2.69 2.89 -15.01
C GLU A 302 -3.87 1.98 -14.62
N ASN A 303 -3.84 1.47 -13.38
CA ASN A 303 -4.85 0.56 -12.86
C ASN A 303 -6.24 1.20 -12.77
N TYR A 304 -6.30 2.47 -12.38
CA TYR A 304 -7.56 3.16 -12.21
C TYR A 304 -8.22 3.50 -13.55
N ILE A 305 -7.45 4.03 -14.52
CA ILE A 305 -7.96 4.27 -15.88
C ILE A 305 -8.43 2.95 -16.49
N ASN A 306 -7.70 1.86 -16.26
CA ASN A 306 -8.10 0.53 -16.72
C ASN A 306 -9.44 0.10 -16.11
N ALA A 307 -9.60 0.24 -14.78
CA ALA A 307 -10.82 -0.10 -14.07
C ALA A 307 -12.02 0.74 -14.55
N LEU A 308 -11.81 2.04 -14.82
CA LEU A 308 -12.83 2.90 -15.40
C LEU A 308 -13.23 2.45 -16.80
N GLY A 309 -12.25 2.04 -17.64
CA GLY A 309 -12.50 1.45 -18.96
C GLY A 309 -13.41 0.22 -18.87
N TYR A 310 -13.12 -0.70 -17.95
CA TYR A 310 -13.97 -1.87 -17.72
C TYR A 310 -15.35 -1.51 -17.17
N PHE A 311 -15.46 -0.50 -16.30
CA PHE A 311 -16.76 -0.01 -15.83
C PHE A 311 -17.62 0.52 -16.99
N VAL A 312 -17.05 1.35 -17.86
CA VAL A 312 -17.76 1.90 -19.04
C VAL A 312 -18.13 0.78 -20.03
N MET A 313 -17.25 -0.18 -20.25
CA MET A 313 -17.49 -1.31 -21.15
C MET A 313 -18.55 -2.27 -20.60
N ASN A 314 -18.36 -2.76 -19.37
CA ASN A 314 -19.14 -3.86 -18.82
C ASN A 314 -20.42 -3.40 -18.12
N THR A 315 -20.41 -2.25 -17.46
CA THR A 315 -21.56 -1.74 -16.70
C THR A 315 -22.40 -0.81 -17.57
N MET A 316 -21.78 0.20 -18.18
CA MET A 316 -22.52 1.17 -19.01
C MET A 316 -22.81 0.65 -20.42
N LYS A 317 -22.17 -0.45 -20.84
CA LYS A 317 -22.30 -1.06 -22.19
C LYS A 317 -21.91 -0.10 -23.32
N GLN A 318 -20.97 0.81 -23.07
CA GLN A 318 -20.50 1.81 -24.03
C GLN A 318 -19.10 1.44 -24.56
N ASN A 319 -19.03 0.43 -25.41
CA ASN A 319 -17.74 -0.16 -25.84
C ASN A 319 -16.83 0.82 -26.58
N ASN A 320 -17.39 1.68 -27.44
CA ASN A 320 -16.61 2.68 -28.17
C ASN A 320 -16.01 3.75 -27.24
N GLU A 321 -16.69 4.10 -26.15
CA GLU A 321 -16.18 5.04 -25.17
C GLU A 321 -15.12 4.39 -24.26
N ALA A 322 -15.35 3.14 -23.86
CA ALA A 322 -14.34 2.36 -23.13
C ALA A 322 -13.04 2.21 -23.93
N LEU A 323 -13.15 2.00 -25.25
CA LEU A 323 -11.99 1.93 -26.14
C LEU A 323 -11.12 3.19 -26.05
N LYS A 324 -11.74 4.38 -25.94
CA LYS A 324 -11.00 5.65 -25.79
C LYS A 324 -10.26 5.72 -24.45
N LEU A 325 -10.85 5.20 -23.36
CA LEU A 325 -10.20 5.14 -22.04
C LEU A 325 -9.01 4.16 -22.04
N PHE A 326 -9.16 2.98 -22.63
CA PHE A 326 -8.05 2.04 -22.79
C PHE A 326 -6.94 2.64 -23.65
N LYS A 327 -7.30 3.39 -24.71
CA LYS A 327 -6.33 4.12 -25.52
C LYS A 327 -5.63 5.24 -24.76
N LEU A 328 -6.34 6.01 -23.94
CA LEU A 328 -5.75 6.97 -23.00
C LEU A 328 -4.74 6.29 -22.07
N ASN A 329 -5.06 5.09 -21.58
CA ASN A 329 -4.17 4.34 -20.70
C ASN A 329 -2.84 3.99 -21.39
N ILE A 330 -2.89 3.52 -22.65
CA ILE A 330 -1.70 3.31 -23.48
C ILE A 330 -0.92 4.61 -23.68
N ASP A 331 -1.60 5.72 -23.95
CA ASP A 331 -0.94 7.01 -24.18
C ASP A 331 -0.19 7.51 -22.93
N LEU A 332 -0.70 7.22 -21.72
CA LEU A 332 -0.06 7.59 -20.45
C LEU A 332 0.95 6.54 -19.96
N TYR A 333 0.78 5.27 -20.28
CA TYR A 333 1.61 4.16 -19.81
C TYR A 333 2.02 3.22 -20.97
N PRO A 334 2.82 3.72 -21.94
CA PRO A 334 3.14 2.98 -23.17
C PRO A 334 4.03 1.74 -22.94
N ASP A 335 4.64 1.60 -21.77
CA ASP A 335 5.48 0.44 -21.43
C ASP A 335 4.74 -0.60 -20.56
N ALA A 336 3.47 -0.36 -20.24
CA ALA A 336 2.68 -1.24 -19.39
C ALA A 336 1.90 -2.27 -20.22
N PHE A 337 2.30 -3.54 -20.13
CA PHE A 337 1.72 -4.64 -20.94
C PHE A 337 0.20 -4.80 -20.76
N ASN A 338 -0.31 -4.53 -19.55
CA ASN A 338 -1.72 -4.70 -19.18
C ASN A 338 -2.63 -3.72 -19.95
N THR A 339 -2.13 -2.52 -20.26
CA THR A 339 -2.89 -1.52 -21.04
C THR A 339 -3.20 -2.00 -22.45
N TYR A 340 -2.25 -2.69 -23.09
CA TYR A 340 -2.43 -3.28 -24.42
C TYR A 340 -3.34 -4.50 -24.39
N ASP A 341 -3.32 -5.26 -23.30
CA ASP A 341 -4.18 -6.42 -23.10
C ASP A 341 -5.66 -5.99 -23.02
N SER A 342 -5.97 -5.07 -22.10
CA SER A 342 -7.33 -4.54 -21.94
C SER A 342 -7.83 -3.78 -23.18
N TYR A 343 -6.94 -3.09 -23.91
CA TYR A 343 -7.27 -2.50 -25.20
C TYR A 343 -7.61 -3.56 -26.26
N GLY A 344 -6.84 -4.65 -26.31
CA GLY A 344 -7.09 -5.79 -27.19
C GLY A 344 -8.44 -6.47 -26.93
N GLU A 345 -8.81 -6.65 -25.66
CA GLU A 345 -10.11 -7.21 -25.27
C GLU A 345 -11.27 -6.36 -25.77
N CYS A 346 -11.17 -5.03 -25.60
CA CYS A 346 -12.19 -4.10 -26.04
C CYS A 346 -12.33 -4.10 -27.58
N LEU A 347 -11.20 -4.14 -28.30
CA LEU A 347 -11.17 -4.22 -29.77
C LEU A 347 -11.86 -5.49 -30.30
N LEU A 348 -11.64 -6.65 -29.67
CA LEU A 348 -12.36 -7.87 -30.04
C LEU A 348 -13.87 -7.72 -29.87
N LEU A 349 -14.29 -7.11 -28.76
CA LEU A 349 -15.69 -6.97 -28.42
C LEU A 349 -16.45 -6.05 -29.39
N ILE A 350 -15.76 -5.07 -29.99
CA ILE A 350 -16.31 -4.22 -31.06
C ILE A 350 -16.09 -4.78 -32.48
N GLY A 351 -15.46 -5.96 -32.61
CA GLY A 351 -15.25 -6.65 -33.88
C GLY A 351 -13.98 -6.28 -34.64
N ASP A 352 -13.09 -5.45 -34.08
CA ASP A 352 -11.80 -5.08 -34.68
C ASP A 352 -10.73 -6.13 -34.34
N LYS A 353 -10.89 -7.31 -34.95
CA LYS A 353 -9.99 -8.45 -34.73
C LYS A 353 -8.55 -8.16 -35.15
N GLU A 354 -8.33 -7.39 -36.22
CA GLU A 354 -7.00 -7.12 -36.72
C GLU A 354 -6.17 -6.31 -35.72
N ASN A 355 -6.74 -5.22 -35.19
CA ASN A 355 -6.02 -4.39 -34.24
C ASN A 355 -5.94 -5.03 -32.86
N ALA A 356 -6.92 -5.87 -32.48
CA ALA A 356 -6.83 -6.65 -31.24
C ALA A 356 -5.60 -7.57 -31.24
N ILE A 357 -5.34 -8.28 -32.34
CA ILE A 357 -4.16 -9.14 -32.49
C ILE A 357 -2.87 -8.33 -32.30
N LYS A 358 -2.77 -7.13 -32.90
CA LYS A 358 -1.60 -6.25 -32.75
C LYS A 358 -1.43 -5.81 -31.29
N ALA A 359 -2.52 -5.49 -30.59
CA ALA A 359 -2.49 -5.09 -29.19
C ALA A 359 -2.00 -6.24 -28.28
N TYR A 360 -2.55 -7.44 -28.40
CA TYR A 360 -2.08 -8.60 -27.63
C TYR A 360 -0.62 -8.97 -27.94
N GLN A 361 -0.19 -8.86 -29.19
CA GLN A 361 1.22 -9.05 -29.55
C GLN A 361 2.13 -8.05 -28.84
N LYS A 362 1.72 -6.78 -28.75
CA LYS A 362 2.47 -5.76 -28.02
C LYS A 362 2.49 -6.03 -26.52
N SER A 363 1.38 -6.50 -25.95
CA SER A 363 1.31 -6.96 -24.56
C SER A 363 2.34 -8.07 -24.28
N LEU A 364 2.45 -9.07 -25.17
CA LEU A 364 3.44 -10.15 -25.03
C LEU A 364 4.89 -9.73 -25.29
N GLU A 365 5.12 -8.73 -26.12
CA GLU A 365 6.45 -8.14 -26.30
C GLU A 365 6.95 -7.51 -24.99
N LEU A 366 6.05 -6.81 -24.28
CA LEU A 366 6.34 -6.15 -22.99
C LEU A 366 6.36 -7.16 -21.82
N ASN A 367 5.52 -8.18 -21.85
CA ASN A 367 5.47 -9.26 -20.87
C ASN A 367 5.19 -10.62 -21.52
N PRO A 368 6.23 -11.42 -21.81
CA PRO A 368 6.08 -12.74 -22.45
C PRO A 368 5.26 -13.77 -21.65
N SER A 369 4.98 -13.50 -20.37
CA SER A 369 4.21 -14.37 -19.48
C SER A 369 2.75 -13.93 -19.29
N ASN A 370 2.24 -12.97 -20.08
CA ASN A 370 0.83 -12.59 -20.00
C ASN A 370 -0.09 -13.71 -20.53
N GLU A 371 -0.63 -14.52 -19.62
CA GLU A 371 -1.52 -15.65 -19.95
C GLU A 371 -2.78 -15.23 -20.71
N SER A 372 -3.34 -14.05 -20.42
CA SER A 372 -4.55 -13.53 -21.08
C SER A 372 -4.29 -13.33 -22.57
N ALA A 373 -3.23 -12.58 -22.91
CA ALA A 373 -2.85 -12.33 -24.29
C ALA A 373 -2.44 -13.63 -25.04
N ILE A 374 -1.77 -14.58 -24.37
CA ILE A 374 -1.47 -15.90 -24.96
C ILE A 374 -2.76 -16.62 -25.35
N LYS A 375 -3.72 -16.68 -24.42
CA LYS A 375 -5.00 -17.35 -24.63
C LYS A 375 -5.78 -16.68 -25.76
N ALA A 376 -5.95 -15.37 -25.72
CA ALA A 376 -6.66 -14.62 -26.74
C ALA A 376 -6.05 -14.86 -28.14
N LEU A 377 -4.72 -14.75 -28.29
CA LEU A 377 -4.07 -15.01 -29.57
C LEU A 377 -4.19 -16.45 -30.07
N SER A 378 -4.34 -17.43 -29.16
CA SER A 378 -4.55 -18.83 -29.53
C SER A 378 -5.95 -19.09 -30.10
N GLU A 379 -6.96 -18.34 -29.62
CA GLU A 379 -8.36 -18.45 -30.06
C GLU A 379 -8.66 -17.63 -31.32
N LEU A 380 -7.82 -16.63 -31.62
CA LEU A 380 -7.98 -15.74 -32.78
C LEU A 380 -7.26 -16.24 -34.05
N LYS A 381 -6.34 -17.19 -33.92
CA LYS A 381 -5.70 -17.90 -35.04
C LYS A 381 -6.61 -19.01 -35.54
#